data_AF-A0A518H6B9-F1
#
_entry.id   AF-A0A518H6B9-F1
#
_cell.length_a   1.000
_cell.length_b   1.000
_cell.length_c   1.000
_cell.angle_alpha   90.00
_cell.angle_beta   90.00
_cell.angle_gamma   90.00
#
_symmetry.space_group_name_H-M   'P 1'
#
loop_
_entity.id
_entity.type
_entity.pdbx_description
1 polymer ?
#
loop_
_entity_poly.entity_id
_entity_poly.type
_entity_poly.pdbx_seq_one_letter_code
_entity_poly.pdbx_strand_id
1 'polypeptide(L)'
;MDHNSYMRRCLDLARVAGDRGDTPIGAIVVFDGRIVAEASEELPTGQSVTGHAEVLAVQRAVDLLGSTDLSGSMLYTTAEP
;
A
#
# COMPACT_ATOMS: atom_id res chain seq x y z
N MET A 1 4.57 -17.56 5.85
CA MET A 1 4.03 -16.37 5.16
C MET A 1 4.04 -16.65 3.68
N ASP A 2 2.99 -16.32 2.95
CA ASP A 2 2.94 -16.46 1.49
C ASP A 2 3.19 -15.09 0.85
N HIS A 3 4.44 -14.79 0.53
CA HIS A 3 4.82 -13.52 -0.11
C HIS A 3 4.15 -13.33 -1.47
N ASN A 4 3.85 -14.43 -2.19
CA ASN A 4 3.21 -14.35 -3.49
C ASN A 4 1.75 -13.92 -3.38
N SER A 5 1.02 -14.35 -2.33
CA SER A 5 -0.36 -13.88 -2.13
C SER A 5 -0.40 -12.39 -1.76
N TYR A 6 0.53 -11.91 -0.94
CA TYR A 6 0.69 -10.49 -0.65
C TYR A 6 1.00 -9.67 -1.91
N MET A 7 1.94 -10.12 -2.74
CA MET A 7 2.25 -9.43 -4.00
C MET A 7 1.09 -9.47 -5.00
N ARG A 8 0.30 -10.55 -5.05
CA ARG A 8 -0.94 -10.58 -5.86
C ARG A 8 -1.94 -9.52 -5.39
N ARG A 9 -2.06 -9.31 -4.09
CA ARG A 9 -2.92 -8.24 -3.55
C ARG A 9 -2.43 -6.86 -3.96
N CYS A 10 -1.11 -6.60 -3.92
CA CYS A 10 -0.54 -5.36 -4.43
C CYS A 10 -0.83 -5.15 -5.92
N LEU A 11 -0.76 -6.21 -6.73
CA LEU A 11 -1.10 -6.14 -8.16
C LEU A 11 -2.59 -5.85 -8.41
N ASP A 12 -3.49 -6.36 -7.57
CA ASP A 12 -4.92 -6.00 -7.64
C ASP A 12 -5.15 -4.52 -7.35
N LEU A 13 -4.46 -3.96 -6.35
CA LEU A 13 -4.52 -2.53 -6.02
C LEU A 13 -3.91 -1.66 -7.13
N ALA A 14 -2.81 -2.10 -7.73
CA ALA A 14 -2.19 -1.44 -8.88
C ALA A 14 -3.15 -1.36 -10.08
N ARG A 15 -3.94 -2.41 -10.34
CA ARG A 15 -5.00 -2.38 -11.37
C ARG A 15 -6.05 -1.32 -11.06
N VAL A 16 -6.50 -1.22 -9.81
CA VAL A 16 -7.47 -0.21 -9.37
C VAL A 16 -6.94 1.21 -9.57
N ALA A 17 -5.66 1.48 -9.28
CA ALA A 17 -5.03 2.76 -9.62
C ALA A 17 -5.02 3.02 -11.13
N GLY A 18 -4.57 2.03 -11.92
CA GLY A 18 -4.56 2.14 -13.38
C GLY A 18 -5.94 2.42 -13.98
N ASP A 19 -6.98 1.74 -13.50
CA ASP A 19 -8.38 1.93 -13.95
C ASP A 19 -8.92 3.33 -13.61
N ARG A 20 -8.40 3.96 -12.54
CA ARG A 20 -8.71 5.34 -12.17
C ARG A 20 -7.95 6.37 -13.00
N GLY A 21 -6.89 5.95 -13.71
CA GLY A 21 -5.99 6.84 -14.45
C GLY A 21 -4.75 7.27 -13.67
N ASP A 22 -4.49 6.65 -12.51
CA ASP A 22 -3.26 6.82 -11.75
C ASP A 22 -2.15 5.90 -12.24
N THR A 23 -0.91 6.16 -11.80
CA THR A 23 0.21 5.23 -12.03
C THR A 23 -0.12 3.89 -11.37
N PRO A 24 -0.03 2.75 -12.07
CA PRO A 24 -0.53 1.47 -11.56
C PRO A 24 0.42 0.87 -10.51
N ILE A 25 0.40 1.43 -9.29
CA ILE A 25 1.17 0.97 -8.14
C ILE A 25 0.21 0.67 -6.99
N GLY A 26 0.47 -0.44 -6.30
CA GLY A 26 -0.28 -0.86 -5.12
C GLY A 26 0.65 -1.31 -4.02
N ALA A 27 0.27 -1.03 -2.78
CA ALA A 27 1.05 -1.38 -1.59
C ALA A 27 0.16 -1.83 -0.43
N ILE A 28 0.70 -2.73 0.40
CA ILE A 28 0.06 -3.20 1.62
C ILE A 28 1.05 -3.26 2.78
N VAL A 29 0.55 -3.08 3.99
CA VAL A 29 1.30 -3.33 5.23
C VAL A 29 0.77 -4.61 5.88
N VAL A 30 1.67 -5.53 6.20
CA VAL A 30 1.38 -6.81 6.84
C VAL A 30 1.98 -6.82 8.24
N PHE A 31 1.18 -7.10 9.26
CA PHE A 31 1.61 -7.29 10.65
C PHE A 31 1.10 -8.65 11.16
N ASP A 32 1.99 -9.45 11.74
CA ASP A 32 1.70 -10.81 12.23
C ASP A 32 0.95 -11.69 11.21
N GLY A 33 1.38 -11.62 9.94
CA GLY A 33 0.78 -12.37 8.84
C GLY A 33 -0.63 -11.92 8.43
N ARG A 34 -1.08 -10.74 8.87
CA ARG A 34 -2.36 -10.13 8.49
C ARG A 34 -2.13 -8.82 7.77
N ILE A 35 -2.88 -8.59 6.71
CA ILE A 35 -2.90 -7.28 6.04
C ILE A 35 -3.62 -6.30 6.98
N VAL A 36 -2.91 -5.26 7.42
CA VAL A 36 -3.45 -4.22 8.31
C VAL A 36 -3.75 -2.93 7.55
N ALA A 37 -3.11 -2.70 6.41
CA ALA A 37 -3.41 -1.56 5.55
C ALA A 37 -3.16 -1.88 4.08
N GLU A 38 -3.92 -1.20 3.23
CA GLU A 38 -3.84 -1.32 1.77
C GLU A 38 -3.98 0.06 1.15
N ALA A 39 -3.23 0.31 0.08
CA ALA A 39 -3.37 1.51 -0.73
C ALA A 39 -2.98 1.26 -2.19
N SER A 40 -3.53 2.09 -3.06
CA SER A 40 -3.15 2.22 -4.46
C SER A 40 -2.69 3.66 -4.68
N GLU A 41 -1.77 3.89 -5.59
CA GLU A 41 -1.31 5.22 -5.99
C GLU A 41 -2.48 6.14 -6.32
N GLU A 42 -2.46 7.37 -5.80
CA GLU A 42 -3.45 8.41 -6.03
C GLU A 42 -2.89 9.57 -6.89
N LEU A 43 -1.86 9.30 -7.69
CA LEU A 43 -1.25 10.24 -8.65
C LEU A 43 -1.38 9.75 -10.11
N PRO A 44 -1.72 10.63 -11.07
CA PRO A 44 -1.82 12.08 -10.93
C PRO A 44 -3.25 12.59 -10.62
N THR A 45 -4.23 11.72 -10.39
CA THR A 45 -5.63 12.14 -10.28
C THR A 45 -5.98 12.80 -8.94
N GLY A 46 -5.23 12.48 -7.87
CA GLY A 46 -5.36 13.06 -6.55
C GLY A 46 -4.71 14.43 -6.41
N GLN A 47 -5.03 15.12 -5.31
CA GLN A 47 -4.55 16.49 -5.04
C GLN A 47 -3.27 16.54 -4.19
N SER A 48 -2.87 15.42 -3.60
CA SER A 48 -1.67 15.34 -2.77
C SER A 48 -0.48 14.85 -3.58
N VAL A 49 0.63 15.61 -3.55
CA VAL A 49 1.91 15.21 -4.15
C VAL A 49 2.56 14.01 -3.46
N THR A 50 2.04 13.58 -2.31
CA THR A 50 2.51 12.40 -1.56
C THR A 50 1.56 11.21 -1.69
N GLY A 51 0.69 11.21 -2.71
CA GLY A 51 -0.32 10.16 -2.96
C GLY A 51 0.23 8.78 -3.31
N HIS A 52 1.51 8.53 -3.06
CA HIS A 52 2.21 7.28 -3.33
C HIS A 52 1.60 6.13 -2.54
N ALA A 53 1.46 4.97 -3.19
CA ALA A 53 0.83 3.80 -2.58
C ALA A 53 1.52 3.42 -1.25
N GLU A 54 2.85 3.46 -1.20
CA GLU A 54 3.65 3.13 -0.01
C GLU A 54 3.36 4.07 1.15
N VAL A 55 3.34 5.38 0.86
CA VAL A 55 3.11 6.44 1.86
C VAL A 55 1.70 6.31 2.42
N LEU A 56 0.71 6.13 1.55
CA LEU A 56 -0.68 5.95 1.93
C LEU A 56 -0.89 4.66 2.75
N ALA A 57 -0.27 3.55 2.37
CA ALA A 57 -0.38 2.29 3.10
C ALA A 57 0.23 2.40 4.52
N VAL A 58 1.39 3.03 4.66
CA VAL A 58 2.02 3.29 5.96
C VAL A 58 1.16 4.21 6.82
N GLN A 59 0.67 5.33 6.25
CA GLN A 59 -0.19 6.26 6.99
C GLN A 59 -1.47 5.56 7.48
N ARG A 60 -2.13 4.77 6.62
CA ARG A 60 -3.32 3.99 7.01
C ARG A 60 -3.02 2.96 8.10
N ALA A 61 -1.84 2.34 8.09
CA ALA A 61 -1.42 1.42 9.14
C ALA A 61 -1.22 2.14 10.48
N VAL A 62 -0.57 3.31 10.47
CA VAL A 62 -0.40 4.16 11.66
C VAL A 62 -1.76 4.58 12.23
N ASP A 63 -2.67 5.02 11.37
CA ASP A 63 -4.01 5.46 11.77
C ASP A 63 -4.82 4.32 12.39
N LEU A 64 -4.73 3.10 11.82
CA LEU A 64 -5.43 1.92 12.33
C LEU A 64 -4.84 1.43 13.66
N LEU A 65 -3.51 1.40 13.79
CA LEU A 65 -2.83 0.87 14.96
C LEU A 65 -2.71 1.90 16.10
N GLY A 66 -2.94 3.18 15.80
CA GLY A 66 -2.77 4.28 16.76
C GLY A 66 -1.31 4.48 17.21
N SER A 67 -0.35 4.03 16.38
CA SER A 67 1.08 4.03 16.70
C SER A 67 1.90 4.33 15.44
N THR A 68 2.92 5.18 15.59
CA THR A 68 3.93 5.41 14.55
C THR A 68 5.02 4.34 14.55
N ASP A 69 5.10 3.52 15.61
CA ASP A 69 5.96 2.35 15.64
C ASP A 69 5.27 1.18 14.93
N LEU A 70 5.79 0.85 13.75
CA LEU A 70 5.34 -0.29 12.92
C LEU A 70 6.34 -1.46 12.96
N SER A 71 7.23 -1.52 13.96
CA SER A 71 8.20 -2.59 14.10
C SER A 71 7.56 -3.98 14.02
N GLY A 72 8.18 -4.88 13.24
CA GLY A 72 7.64 -6.22 12.97
C GLY A 72 6.60 -6.27 11.84
N SER A 73 6.22 -5.13 11.25
CA SER A 73 5.45 -5.09 10.01
C SER A 73 6.35 -5.29 8.79
N MET A 74 5.76 -5.72 7.67
CA MET A 74 6.38 -5.73 6.35
C MET A 74 5.54 -4.91 5.38
N LEU A 75 6.20 -4.05 4.61
CA LEU A 75 5.61 -3.36 3.47
C LEU A 75 5.84 -4.20 2.21
N TYR A 76 4.79 -4.40 1.41
CA TYR A 76 4.86 -4.96 0.07
C TYR A 76 4.38 -3.91 -0.92
N THR A 77 5.11 -3.69 -2.00
CA THR A 77 4.75 -2.75 -3.07
C THR A 77 5.12 -3.34 -4.43
N THR A 78 4.36 -2.98 -5.48
CA THR A 78 4.65 -3.38 -6.86
C THR A 78 5.81 -2.62 -7.50
N ALA A 79 6.29 -1.54 -6.88
CA ALA A 79 7.39 -0.71 -7.37
C ALA A 79 8.57 -0.73 -6.40
N GLU A 80 9.78 -0.50 -6.92
CA GLU A 80 10.91 -0.14 -6.06
C GLU A 80 10.69 1.31 -5.57
N PRO A 81 10.69 1.55 -4.25
CA PRO A 81 10.41 2.87 -3.68
C PRO A 81 11.58 3.85 -3.77
#